data_AF-A0A8E2FDS9-F1
#
_entry.id   AF-A0A8E2FDS9-F1
#
_cell.length_a   1.000
_cell.length_b   1.000
_cell.length_c   1.000
_cell.angle_alpha   90.00
_cell.angle_beta   90.00
_cell.angle_gamma   90.00
#
_symmetry.space_group_name_H-M   'P 1'
#
loop_
_entity.id
_entity.type
_entity.pdbx_description
1 polymer ?
#
loop_
_entity_poly.entity_id
_entity_poly.type
_entity_poly.pdbx_seq_one_letter_code
_entity_poly.pdbx_strand_id
1 'polypeptide(L)'
;MHRKQPISVLVYNQLFPHPRPDDPSSFSAHLSKNLVGEVRIETATFYGSLDTIEARYPGLNYSHAPHRKRLGRFPHHARLFQAFDALGLTESEIAGFCRWEGTLWARERYERDEGVKVRDTTGLEIGEWVDRRSRTTRNKGINVKTDIEVEIEEVRPAEDAMDSEMADQDEEDEESDDEVESVGFELNQRLIQAAAMREQGVSVVMDPEWEQFLKEAQER
;
A
#
# COMPACT_ATOMS: atom_id res chain seq x y z
N MET A 1 6.10 -34.95 -13.53
CA MET A 1 7.53 -35.18 -13.22
C MET A 1 7.72 -35.08 -11.71
N HIS A 2 8.34 -36.07 -11.08
CA HIS A 2 8.70 -35.95 -9.66
C HIS A 2 10.14 -35.47 -9.55
N ARG A 3 10.35 -34.36 -8.82
CA ARG A 3 11.70 -33.84 -8.53
C ARG A 3 12.42 -34.81 -7.60
N LYS A 4 13.74 -34.97 -7.80
CA LYS A 4 14.57 -35.89 -6.99
C LYS A 4 14.81 -35.36 -5.56
N GLN A 5 14.85 -34.04 -5.39
CA GLN A 5 14.98 -33.40 -4.09
C GLN A 5 13.62 -32.84 -3.64
N PRO A 6 13.31 -32.90 -2.33
CA PRO A 6 12.09 -32.32 -1.79
C PRO A 6 12.08 -30.80 -2.01
N ILE A 7 10.91 -30.26 -2.37
CA ILE A 7 10.72 -28.82 -2.69
C ILE A 7 11.17 -27.93 -1.53
N SER A 8 10.93 -28.36 -0.28
CA SER A 8 11.36 -27.62 0.91
C SER A 8 12.86 -27.35 0.96
N VAL A 9 13.68 -28.32 0.57
CA VAL A 9 15.14 -28.19 0.55
C VAL A 9 15.59 -27.32 -0.62
N LEU A 10 14.97 -27.49 -1.80
CA LEU A 10 15.27 -26.67 -2.97
C LEU A 10 14.98 -25.18 -2.71
N VAL A 11 13.80 -24.88 -2.17
CA VAL A 11 13.38 -23.51 -1.84
C VAL A 11 14.28 -22.92 -0.76
N TYR A 12 14.61 -23.69 0.28
CA TYR A 12 15.49 -23.22 1.35
C TYR A 12 16.89 -22.86 0.82
N ASN A 13 17.50 -23.73 0.01
CA ASN A 13 18.82 -23.48 -0.57
C ASN A 13 18.82 -22.27 -1.51
N GLN A 14 17.71 -22.03 -2.22
CA GLN A 14 17.55 -20.84 -3.07
C GLN A 14 17.39 -19.55 -2.25
N LEU A 15 16.69 -19.62 -1.10
CA LEU A 15 16.49 -18.47 -0.22
C LEU A 15 17.75 -18.11 0.56
N PHE A 16 18.50 -19.12 1.02
CA PHE A 16 19.70 -18.98 1.84
C PHE A 16 20.87 -19.73 1.20
N PRO A 17 21.42 -19.24 0.07
CA PRO A 17 22.54 -19.89 -0.60
C PRO A 17 23.82 -19.89 0.26
N HIS A 18 23.97 -18.89 1.13
CA HIS A 18 25.07 -18.75 2.08
C HIS A 18 24.50 -18.47 3.48
N PRO A 19 24.00 -19.50 4.20
CA PRO A 19 23.31 -19.30 5.46
C PRO A 19 24.26 -18.77 6.53
N ARG A 20 23.85 -17.70 7.21
CA ARG A 20 24.55 -17.10 8.34
C ARG A 20 24.09 -17.72 9.68
N PRO A 21 24.82 -17.50 10.79
CA PRO A 21 24.44 -18.04 12.09
C PRO A 21 23.09 -17.52 12.63
N ASP A 22 22.65 -16.34 12.21
CA ASP A 22 21.37 -15.71 12.56
C ASP A 22 20.19 -16.16 11.66
N ASP A 23 20.51 -16.80 10.53
CA ASP A 23 19.52 -17.30 9.59
C ASP A 23 18.78 -18.53 10.13
N PRO A 24 17.52 -18.75 9.72
CA PRO A 24 16.76 -19.92 10.12
C PRO A 24 17.42 -21.20 9.59
N SER A 25 17.57 -22.24 10.42
CA SER A 25 18.28 -23.48 10.04
C SER A 25 17.56 -24.38 9.03
N SER A 26 16.29 -24.09 8.71
CA SER A 26 15.47 -24.85 7.77
C SER A 26 14.32 -23.99 7.24
N PHE A 27 13.66 -24.45 6.16
CA PHE A 27 12.45 -23.80 5.67
C PHE A 27 11.37 -23.71 6.74
N SER A 28 11.21 -24.75 7.57
CA SER A 28 10.21 -24.74 8.65
C SER A 28 10.52 -23.66 9.69
N ALA A 29 11.79 -23.43 10.01
CA ALA A 29 12.19 -22.36 10.92
C ALA A 29 11.94 -20.98 10.29
N HIS A 30 12.24 -20.80 9.00
CA HIS A 30 11.96 -19.58 8.27
C HIS A 30 10.46 -19.27 8.19
N LEU A 31 9.64 -20.30 7.94
CA LEU A 31 8.18 -20.21 7.90
C LEU A 31 7.64 -19.67 9.22
N SER A 32 7.98 -20.31 10.34
CA SER A 32 7.47 -19.93 11.67
C SER A 32 7.99 -18.57 12.14
N LYS A 33 9.25 -18.23 11.85
CA LYS A 33 9.88 -16.97 12.28
C LYS A 33 9.38 -15.77 11.49
N ASN A 34 9.21 -15.92 10.17
CA ASN A 34 9.07 -14.80 9.26
C ASN A 34 7.74 -14.82 8.48
N LEU A 35 7.46 -15.90 7.74
CA LEU A 35 6.34 -15.93 6.79
C LEU A 35 4.96 -15.93 7.49
N VAL A 36 4.80 -16.68 8.59
CA VAL A 36 3.52 -16.70 9.32
C VAL A 36 3.16 -15.31 9.87
N GLY A 37 4.15 -14.53 10.32
CA GLY A 37 3.93 -13.16 10.78
C GLY A 37 3.40 -12.26 9.66
N GLU A 38 4.04 -12.32 8.48
CA GLU A 38 3.61 -11.55 7.30
C GLU A 38 2.20 -11.93 6.84
N VAL A 39 1.85 -13.22 6.84
CA VAL A 39 0.48 -13.69 6.52
C VAL A 39 -0.55 -13.14 7.50
N ARG A 40 -0.23 -13.07 8.80
CA ARG A 40 -1.13 -12.52 9.82
C ARG A 40 -1.34 -11.02 9.61
N ILE A 41 -0.27 -10.27 9.33
CA ILE A 41 -0.37 -8.83 9.03
C ILE A 41 -1.22 -8.62 7.78
N GLU A 42 -1.00 -9.39 6.71
CA GLU A 42 -1.82 -9.34 5.50
C GLU A 42 -3.31 -9.57 5.81
N THR A 43 -3.60 -10.65 6.54
CA THR A 43 -4.97 -11.04 6.86
C THR A 43 -5.67 -9.97 7.69
N ALA A 44 -5.01 -9.44 8.71
CA ALA A 44 -5.53 -8.35 9.54
C ALA A 44 -5.71 -7.05 8.74
N THR A 45 -4.79 -6.74 7.81
CA THR A 45 -4.91 -5.54 6.96
C THR A 45 -6.11 -5.65 6.02
N PHE A 46 -6.38 -6.84 5.48
CA PHE A 46 -7.39 -7.04 4.44
C PHE A 46 -8.79 -7.28 4.99
N TYR A 47 -8.93 -8.09 6.05
CA TYR A 47 -10.22 -8.43 6.65
C TYR A 47 -10.52 -7.63 7.93
N GLY A 48 -9.52 -6.97 8.53
CA GLY A 48 -9.67 -6.35 9.83
C GLY A 48 -9.65 -7.39 10.96
N SER A 49 -10.81 -7.66 11.54
CA SER A 49 -10.96 -8.61 12.66
C SER A 49 -10.99 -10.07 12.20
N LEU A 50 -10.50 -10.97 13.07
CA LEU A 50 -10.50 -12.43 12.86
C LEU A 50 -11.80 -13.11 13.34
N ASP A 51 -12.88 -12.35 13.47
CA ASP A 51 -14.19 -12.82 13.92
C ASP A 51 -14.94 -13.58 12.82
N THR A 52 -14.74 -13.19 11.56
CA THR A 52 -15.34 -13.85 10.42
C THR A 52 -14.64 -15.17 10.09
N ILE A 53 -15.38 -16.08 9.44
CA ILE A 53 -14.85 -17.37 8.99
C ILE A 53 -13.84 -17.20 7.84
N GLU A 54 -14.06 -16.21 6.98
CA GLU A 54 -13.15 -15.88 5.88
C GLU A 54 -11.82 -15.30 6.38
N ALA A 55 -11.83 -14.49 7.46
CA ALA A 55 -10.59 -13.97 8.05
C ALA A 55 -9.77 -15.07 8.73
N ARG A 56 -10.41 -16.06 9.34
CA ARG A 56 -9.73 -17.23 9.94
C ARG A 56 -9.17 -18.19 8.88
N TYR A 57 -9.83 -18.27 7.72
CA TYR A 57 -9.43 -19.13 6.61
C TYR A 57 -9.35 -18.32 5.30
N PRO A 58 -8.39 -17.38 5.18
CA PRO A 58 -8.33 -16.46 4.04
C PRO A 58 -8.02 -17.17 2.72
N GLY A 59 -7.41 -18.36 2.79
CA GLY A 59 -7.21 -19.21 1.61
C GLY A 59 -6.23 -18.61 0.60
N LEU A 60 -5.15 -17.99 1.08
CA LEU A 60 -4.14 -17.36 0.24
C LEU A 60 -3.51 -18.39 -0.69
N ASN A 61 -3.78 -18.25 -1.99
CA ASN A 61 -3.21 -19.04 -3.06
C ASN A 61 -1.94 -18.37 -3.61
N TYR A 62 -0.78 -19.02 -3.43
CA TYR A 62 0.54 -18.48 -3.77
C TYR A 62 0.84 -18.54 -5.27
N SER A 63 -0.01 -19.19 -6.07
CA SER A 63 0.02 -19.15 -7.54
C SER A 63 -0.89 -18.05 -8.10
N HIS A 64 -1.79 -17.49 -7.30
CA HIS A 64 -2.75 -16.49 -7.74
C HIS A 64 -2.12 -15.08 -7.73
N ALA A 65 -2.02 -14.44 -8.90
CA ALA A 65 -1.30 -13.18 -9.06
C ALA A 65 -1.72 -12.05 -8.11
N PRO A 66 -3.02 -11.80 -7.84
CA PRO A 66 -3.45 -10.82 -6.84
C PRO A 66 -2.92 -11.09 -5.43
N HIS A 67 -2.89 -12.35 -4.99
CA HIS A 67 -2.33 -12.72 -3.70
C HIS A 67 -0.81 -12.53 -3.68
N ARG A 68 -0.11 -12.93 -4.75
CA ARG A 68 1.34 -12.71 -4.88
C ARG A 68 1.67 -11.22 -4.84
N LYS A 69 0.89 -10.37 -5.52
CA LYS A 69 1.09 -8.92 -5.50
C LYS A 69 0.91 -8.34 -4.09
N ARG A 70 -0.15 -8.76 -3.39
CA ARG A 70 -0.46 -8.31 -2.04
C ARG A 70 0.58 -8.76 -1.01
N LEU A 71 0.94 -10.04 -1.01
CA LEU A 71 1.96 -10.60 -0.12
C LEU A 71 3.38 -10.18 -0.51
N GLY A 72 3.62 -9.85 -1.78
CA GLY A 72 4.93 -9.44 -2.28
C GLY A 72 5.42 -8.09 -1.75
N ARG A 73 4.60 -7.33 -1.03
CA ARG A 73 5.05 -6.15 -0.27
C ARG A 73 5.90 -6.51 0.95
N PHE A 74 5.78 -7.75 1.44
CA PHE A 74 6.54 -8.19 2.59
C PHE A 74 7.88 -8.82 2.15
N PRO A 75 9.00 -8.48 2.81
CA PRO A 75 10.33 -8.89 2.34
C PRO A 75 10.51 -10.40 2.19
N HIS A 76 9.97 -11.21 3.12
CA HIS A 76 10.20 -12.65 3.10
C HIS A 76 9.29 -13.35 2.07
N HIS A 77 8.04 -12.94 1.93
CA HIS A 77 7.18 -13.40 0.82
C HIS A 77 7.71 -12.97 -0.55
N ALA A 78 8.21 -11.74 -0.70
CA ALA A 78 8.81 -11.27 -1.95
C ALA A 78 9.96 -12.19 -2.39
N ARG A 79 10.90 -12.49 -1.47
CA ARG A 79 12.00 -13.42 -1.71
C ARG A 79 11.52 -14.85 -1.98
N LEU A 80 10.49 -15.33 -1.27
CA LEU A 80 9.89 -16.64 -1.49
C LEU A 80 9.33 -16.77 -2.91
N PHE A 81 8.59 -15.74 -3.36
CA PHE A 81 8.02 -15.69 -4.70
C PHE A 81 9.10 -15.66 -5.78
N GLN A 82 10.15 -14.86 -5.60
CA GLN A 82 11.30 -14.88 -6.49
C GLN A 82 11.98 -16.26 -6.53
N ALA A 83 12.11 -16.94 -5.39
CA ALA A 83 12.66 -18.29 -5.33
C ALA A 83 11.79 -19.32 -6.07
N PHE A 84 10.46 -19.21 -5.98
CA PHE A 84 9.54 -20.07 -6.74
C PHE A 84 9.69 -19.89 -8.25
N ASP A 85 9.77 -18.64 -8.70
CA ASP A 85 9.93 -18.31 -10.12
C ASP A 85 11.31 -18.76 -10.63
N ALA A 86 12.38 -18.52 -9.87
CA ALA A 86 13.74 -18.95 -10.21
C ALA A 86 13.87 -20.49 -10.31
N LEU A 87 13.17 -21.23 -9.46
CA LEU A 87 13.14 -22.70 -9.48
C LEU A 87 12.15 -23.27 -10.51
N GLY A 88 11.38 -22.40 -11.20
CA GLY A 88 10.35 -22.78 -12.14
C GLY A 88 9.32 -23.73 -11.53
N LEU A 89 8.87 -23.46 -10.30
CA LEU A 89 7.87 -24.33 -9.64
C LEU A 89 6.51 -24.20 -10.34
N THR A 90 5.87 -25.34 -10.60
CA THR A 90 4.52 -25.34 -11.17
C THR A 90 3.46 -25.00 -10.11
N GLU A 91 2.28 -24.57 -10.53
CA GLU A 91 1.20 -24.22 -9.60
C GLU A 91 0.81 -25.37 -8.65
N SER A 92 0.87 -26.61 -9.14
CA SER A 92 0.57 -27.80 -8.34
C SER A 92 1.69 -28.14 -7.36
N GLU A 93 2.95 -27.87 -7.73
CA GLU A 93 4.10 -27.97 -6.82
C GLU A 93 4.00 -26.94 -5.70
N ILE A 94 3.65 -25.69 -6.04
CA ILE A 94 3.44 -24.61 -5.07
C ILE A 94 2.27 -24.94 -4.14
N ALA A 95 1.12 -25.36 -4.67
CA ALA A 95 -0.04 -25.75 -3.86
C ALA A 95 0.26 -26.96 -2.97
N GLY A 96 1.03 -27.93 -3.47
CA GLY A 96 1.47 -29.08 -2.71
C GLY A 96 2.45 -28.73 -1.58
N PHE A 97 3.27 -27.70 -1.79
CA PHE A 97 4.27 -27.22 -0.83
C PHE A 97 3.67 -26.31 0.25
N CYS A 98 2.74 -25.43 -0.14
CA CYS A 98 2.18 -24.39 0.73
C CYS A 98 1.09 -24.94 1.67
N ARG A 99 1.51 -25.65 2.72
CA ARG A 99 0.62 -26.30 3.71
C ARG A 99 0.77 -25.72 5.11
N TRP A 100 0.37 -24.46 5.29
CA TRP A 100 0.37 -23.80 6.59
C TRP A 100 -0.85 -22.91 6.78
N GLU A 101 -1.03 -22.40 8.01
CA GLU A 101 -2.12 -21.49 8.38
C GLU A 101 -2.22 -20.30 7.42
N GLY A 102 -3.44 -19.94 7.04
CA GLY A 102 -3.70 -18.83 6.11
C GLY A 102 -3.58 -19.16 4.61
N THR A 103 -2.98 -20.29 4.24
CA THR A 103 -2.91 -20.71 2.82
C THR A 103 -4.22 -21.31 2.32
N LEU A 104 -4.34 -21.44 0.99
CA LEU A 104 -5.45 -22.15 0.34
C LEU A 104 -5.65 -23.56 0.91
N TRP A 105 -4.56 -24.28 1.18
CA TRP A 105 -4.62 -25.64 1.74
C TRP A 105 -5.33 -25.68 3.10
N ALA A 106 -5.07 -24.69 3.97
CA ALA A 106 -5.69 -24.62 5.29
C ALA A 106 -7.22 -24.40 5.17
N ARG A 107 -7.65 -23.54 4.23
CA ARG A 107 -9.07 -23.33 3.93
C ARG A 107 -9.72 -24.60 3.41
N GLU A 108 -9.17 -25.23 2.37
CA GLU A 108 -9.73 -26.46 1.77
C GLU A 108 -9.82 -27.60 2.79
N ARG A 109 -8.83 -27.72 3.68
CA ARG A 109 -8.86 -28.69 4.77
C ARG A 109 -10.03 -28.42 5.70
N TYR A 110 -10.20 -27.18 6.15
CA TYR A 110 -11.32 -26.79 7.01
C TYR A 110 -12.67 -27.05 6.33
N GLU A 111 -12.82 -26.67 5.06
CA GLU A 111 -14.06 -26.86 4.31
C GLU A 111 -14.44 -28.34 4.16
N ARG A 112 -13.45 -29.21 3.95
CA ARG A 112 -13.66 -30.65 3.88
C ARG A 112 -14.00 -31.24 5.25
N ASP A 113 -13.29 -30.84 6.29
CA ASP A 113 -13.40 -31.44 7.61
C ASP A 113 -14.72 -31.00 8.31
N GLU A 114 -15.17 -29.75 8.13
CA GLU A 114 -16.42 -29.22 8.69
C GLU A 114 -17.63 -29.33 7.73
N GLY A 115 -17.40 -29.63 6.45
CA GLY A 115 -18.45 -29.70 5.44
C GLY A 115 -19.10 -28.35 5.08
N VAL A 116 -18.45 -27.24 5.41
CA VAL A 116 -18.92 -25.86 5.15
C VAL A 116 -18.01 -25.20 4.14
N LYS A 117 -18.57 -24.43 3.19
CA LYS A 117 -17.75 -23.59 2.28
C LYS A 117 -17.52 -22.20 2.88
N VAL A 118 -16.27 -21.76 2.87
CA VAL A 118 -15.88 -20.40 3.26
C VAL A 118 -16.18 -19.49 2.07
N ARG A 119 -17.24 -18.68 2.20
CA ARG A 119 -17.61 -17.69 1.18
C ARG A 119 -16.88 -16.38 1.43
N ASP A 120 -16.33 -15.82 0.36
CA ASP A 120 -15.77 -14.47 0.38
C ASP A 120 -16.93 -13.47 0.41
N THR A 121 -17.01 -12.71 1.50
CA THR A 121 -17.93 -11.61 1.72
C THR A 121 -17.26 -10.24 1.58
N THR A 122 -15.96 -10.23 1.25
CA THR A 122 -15.21 -8.99 1.00
C THR A 122 -15.89 -8.16 -0.07
N GLY A 123 -16.23 -6.92 0.27
CA GLY A 123 -16.83 -5.97 -0.66
C GLY A 123 -18.34 -6.13 -0.89
N LEU A 124 -19.03 -7.06 -0.22
CA LEU A 124 -20.50 -7.13 -0.29
C LEU A 124 -21.19 -5.87 0.25
N GLU A 125 -20.54 -5.18 1.19
CA GLU A 125 -21.01 -3.90 1.74
C GLU A 125 -20.66 -2.69 0.85
N ILE A 126 -19.78 -2.87 -0.13
CA ILE A 126 -19.36 -1.80 -1.03
C ILE A 126 -20.38 -1.73 -2.17
N GLY A 127 -21.23 -0.71 -2.12
CA GLY A 127 -22.19 -0.42 -3.18
C GLY A 127 -21.51 -0.04 -4.50
N GLU A 128 -22.31 0.07 -5.57
CA GLU A 128 -21.82 0.54 -6.88
C GLU A 128 -21.07 1.87 -6.74
N TRP A 129 -19.98 2.02 -7.49
CA TRP A 129 -19.21 3.26 -7.50
C TRP A 129 -20.10 4.42 -7.97
N VAL A 130 -20.27 5.44 -7.11
CA VAL A 130 -21.07 6.63 -7.43
C VAL A 130 -20.14 7.76 -7.85
N ASP A 131 -20.22 8.17 -9.11
CA ASP A 131 -19.53 9.39 -9.57
C ASP A 131 -20.14 10.63 -8.89
N ARG A 132 -19.40 11.23 -7.96
CA ARG A 132 -19.83 12.47 -7.30
C ARG A 132 -19.77 13.69 -8.23
N ARG A 133 -19.04 13.63 -9.35
CA ARG A 133 -18.90 14.74 -10.32
C ARG A 133 -20.16 14.92 -11.16
N SER A 134 -20.85 13.82 -11.49
CA SER A 134 -22.14 13.85 -12.20
C SER A 134 -23.21 14.66 -11.44
N ARG A 135 -23.16 14.66 -10.10
CA ARG A 135 -24.07 15.43 -9.23
C ARG A 135 -23.87 16.94 -9.30
N THR A 136 -22.70 17.42 -9.74
CA THR A 136 -22.34 18.86 -9.76
C THR A 136 -22.76 19.57 -11.06
N THR A 137 -23.29 18.84 -12.06
CA THR A 137 -23.77 19.42 -13.33
C THR A 137 -24.96 20.39 -13.19
N ARG A 138 -25.44 20.66 -11.97
CA ARG A 138 -26.50 21.64 -11.68
C ARG A 138 -26.03 22.96 -11.04
N ASN A 139 -24.74 23.17 -10.81
CA ASN A 139 -24.25 24.49 -10.40
C ASN A 139 -23.77 25.28 -11.63
N LYS A 140 -24.50 26.34 -11.96
CA LYS A 140 -24.13 27.36 -12.94
C LYS A 140 -22.67 27.77 -12.69
N GLY A 141 -21.80 27.51 -13.67
CA GLY A 141 -20.39 27.85 -13.61
C GLY A 141 -20.19 29.33 -13.24
N ILE A 142 -19.26 29.57 -12.32
CA ILE A 142 -18.71 30.90 -12.12
C ILE A 142 -17.80 31.16 -13.33
N ASN A 143 -18.14 32.15 -14.14
CA ASN A 143 -17.39 32.49 -15.35
C ASN A 143 -16.13 33.26 -14.98
N VAL A 144 -15.04 32.58 -14.62
CA VAL A 144 -13.74 33.24 -14.48
C VAL A 144 -13.09 33.29 -15.86
N LYS A 145 -13.07 34.47 -16.49
CA LYS A 145 -12.29 34.72 -17.70
C LYS A 145 -10.83 34.96 -17.31
N THR A 146 -9.99 33.96 -17.47
CA THR A 146 -8.54 34.15 -17.56
C THR A 146 -8.13 33.88 -18.99
N ASP A 147 -7.91 34.94 -19.75
CA ASP A 147 -7.27 34.85 -21.05
C ASP A 147 -5.77 34.62 -20.78
N ILE A 148 -5.34 33.36 -20.90
CA ILE A 148 -3.93 32.98 -20.85
C ILE A 148 -3.59 32.44 -22.24
N GLU A 149 -2.89 33.24 -23.03
CA GLU A 149 -2.27 32.82 -24.28
C GLU A 149 -0.95 32.10 -23.96
N VAL A 150 -0.92 30.78 -24.15
CA VAL A 150 0.31 29.98 -24.05
C VAL A 150 0.76 29.64 -25.46
N GLU A 151 1.85 30.25 -25.90
CA GLU A 151 2.56 29.87 -27.13
C GLU A 151 3.41 28.63 -26.82
N ILE A 152 3.03 27.48 -27.38
CA ILE A 152 3.74 26.21 -27.17
C ILE A 152 4.83 26.11 -28.24
N GLU A 153 6.07 26.35 -27.86
CA GLU A 153 7.24 26.13 -28.72
C GLU A 153 7.53 24.62 -28.83
N GLU A 154 7.43 24.07 -30.04
CA GLU A 154 7.73 22.65 -30.32
C GLU A 154 9.23 22.36 -30.24
N VAL A 155 9.69 21.82 -29.11
CA VAL A 155 11.05 21.30 -28.97
C VAL A 155 11.14 19.92 -29.63
N ARG A 156 12.01 19.81 -30.64
CA ARG A 156 12.31 18.54 -31.33
C ARG A 156 13.05 17.58 -30.39
N PRO A 157 12.81 16.26 -30.49
CA PRO A 157 13.49 15.31 -29.62
C PRO A 157 14.95 15.16 -30.06
N ALA A 158 15.88 15.53 -29.19
CA ALA A 158 17.29 15.21 -29.35
C ALA A 158 17.54 13.81 -28.78
N GLU A 159 18.09 12.96 -29.63
CA GLU A 159 18.55 11.60 -29.36
C GLU A 159 19.95 11.70 -28.71
N ASP A 160 20.22 10.80 -27.75
CA ASP A 160 21.49 10.57 -27.02
C ASP A 160 21.93 11.53 -25.90
N ALA A 161 21.81 11.06 -24.64
CA ALA A 161 22.79 11.22 -23.55
C ALA A 161 22.37 10.34 -22.35
N MET A 162 22.96 9.15 -22.20
CA MET A 162 23.98 8.79 -21.21
C MET A 162 23.49 8.65 -19.75
N ASP A 163 23.60 7.40 -19.31
CA ASP A 163 23.69 6.83 -17.97
C ASP A 163 24.09 7.81 -16.86
N SER A 164 23.27 7.88 -15.81
CA SER A 164 23.58 8.61 -14.59
C SER A 164 23.40 7.65 -13.41
N GLU A 165 24.52 7.09 -12.97
CA GLU A 165 24.65 6.24 -11.79
C GLU A 165 24.12 6.97 -10.55
N MET A 166 23.17 6.36 -9.84
CA MET A 166 22.71 6.86 -8.54
C MET A 166 23.65 6.36 -7.45
N ALA A 167 24.42 7.27 -6.88
CA ALA A 167 25.20 7.02 -5.67
C ALA A 167 24.27 7.06 -4.45
N ASP A 168 24.24 5.96 -3.69
CA ASP A 168 23.66 5.90 -2.35
C ASP A 168 24.37 6.92 -1.43
N GLN A 169 23.59 7.85 -0.87
CA GLN A 169 23.98 8.60 0.31
C GLN A 169 23.05 8.15 1.45
N ASP A 170 23.62 7.35 2.35
CA ASP A 170 23.10 7.09 3.68
C ASP A 170 23.11 8.41 4.45
N GLU A 171 21.96 9.06 4.61
CA GLU A 171 21.76 10.10 5.61
C GLU A 171 21.16 9.45 6.86
N GLU A 172 21.96 9.46 7.94
CA GLU A 172 21.54 9.10 9.29
C GLU A 172 20.54 10.16 9.79
N ASP A 173 19.25 9.83 9.79
CA ASP A 173 18.20 10.66 10.38
C ASP A 173 18.35 10.64 11.92
N GLU A 174 19.00 11.68 12.47
CA GLU A 174 18.90 12.03 13.89
C GLU A 174 17.48 12.56 14.16
N GLU A 175 16.69 11.79 14.91
CA GLU A 175 15.34 12.11 15.36
C GLU A 175 15.36 13.35 16.29
N SER A 176 15.18 14.53 15.69
CA SER A 176 14.91 15.80 16.40
C SER A 176 13.42 15.85 16.76
N ASP A 177 13.15 15.58 18.04
CA ASP A 177 11.83 15.68 18.70
C ASP A 177 11.48 17.16 18.99
N ASP A 178 11.35 17.96 17.93
CA ASP A 178 10.79 19.31 18.03
C ASP A 178 9.28 19.24 17.72
N GLU A 179 8.45 19.30 18.76
CA GLU A 179 6.99 19.45 18.68
C GLU A 179 6.63 20.74 17.90
N VAL A 180 6.40 20.61 16.59
CA VAL A 180 5.93 21.73 15.76
C VAL A 180 4.45 22.04 16.07
N GLU A 181 4.22 23.07 16.87
CA GLU A 181 2.89 23.54 17.23
C GLU A 181 2.17 24.10 15.99
N SER A 182 1.04 23.49 15.59
CA SER A 182 0.34 23.82 14.34
C SER A 182 -0.42 25.14 14.42
N VAL A 183 0.22 26.23 13.99
CA VAL A 183 -0.38 27.57 13.86
C VAL A 183 -1.57 27.59 12.88
N GLY A 184 -1.65 26.62 11.96
CA GLY A 184 -2.69 26.54 10.93
C GLY A 184 -4.10 26.29 11.47
N PHE A 185 -4.26 25.61 12.62
CA PHE A 185 -5.58 25.28 13.16
C PHE A 185 -6.29 26.49 13.76
N GLU A 186 -5.59 27.29 14.58
CA GLU A 186 -6.15 28.51 15.16
C GLU A 186 -6.44 29.56 14.07
N LEU A 187 -5.54 29.72 13.11
CA LEU A 187 -5.72 30.66 12.00
C LEU A 187 -6.95 30.30 11.15
N ASN A 188 -7.12 29.01 10.82
CA ASN A 188 -8.27 28.53 10.07
C ASN A 188 -9.59 28.79 10.83
N GLN A 189 -9.62 28.57 12.15
CA GLN A 189 -10.79 28.91 12.96
C GLN A 189 -11.12 30.40 12.93
N ARG A 190 -10.12 31.29 13.05
CA ARG A 190 -10.32 32.75 12.99
C ARG A 190 -10.84 33.18 11.62
N LEU A 191 -10.30 32.63 10.53
CA LEU A 191 -10.74 32.92 9.17
C LEU A 191 -12.19 32.49 8.92
N ILE A 192 -12.59 31.30 9.40
CA ILE A 192 -13.98 30.82 9.30
C ILE A 192 -14.93 31.73 10.07
N GLN A 193 -14.56 32.16 11.29
CA GLN A 193 -15.37 33.07 12.09
C GLN A 193 -15.50 34.45 11.43
N ALA A 194 -14.41 35.01 10.92
CA ALA A 194 -14.42 36.30 10.22
C ALA A 194 -15.26 36.23 8.92
N ALA A 195 -15.21 35.12 8.19
CA ALA A 195 -16.07 34.89 7.02
C ALA A 195 -17.55 34.83 7.40
N ALA A 196 -17.90 34.11 8.47
CA ALA A 196 -19.27 34.02 8.96
C ALA A 196 -19.84 35.37 9.42
N MET A 197 -19.02 36.22 10.06
CA MET A 197 -19.45 37.57 10.45
C MET A 197 -19.66 38.52 9.26
N ARG A 198 -18.85 38.39 8.20
CA ARG A 198 -19.04 39.14 6.95
C ARG A 198 -20.31 38.73 6.22
N GLU A 199 -20.66 37.44 6.25
CA GLU A 199 -21.92 36.94 5.68
C GLU A 199 -23.16 37.49 6.41
N GLN A 200 -23.02 37.83 7.70
CA GLN A 200 -24.05 38.52 8.49
C GLN A 200 -24.09 40.05 8.26
N GLY A 201 -23.30 40.57 7.31
CA GLY A 201 -23.27 41.99 6.95
C GLY A 201 -22.43 42.87 7.87
N VAL A 202 -21.64 42.29 8.77
CA VAL A 202 -20.70 43.02 9.63
C VAL A 202 -19.40 43.25 8.86
N SER A 203 -19.03 44.51 8.67
CA SER A 203 -17.76 44.92 8.07
C SER A 203 -16.61 44.62 9.04
N VAL A 204 -16.11 43.39 9.01
CA VAL A 204 -14.88 43.02 9.74
C VAL A 204 -13.66 43.39 8.89
N VAL A 205 -12.88 44.36 9.39
CA VAL A 205 -11.57 44.74 8.84
C VAL A 205 -10.68 43.51 8.83
N MET A 206 -9.96 43.27 7.72
CA MET A 206 -9.07 42.12 7.58
C MET A 206 -8.05 42.06 8.72
N ASP A 207 -7.76 40.85 9.18
CA ASP A 207 -6.84 40.60 10.29
C ASP A 207 -5.45 41.19 9.94
N PRO A 208 -4.92 42.14 10.72
CA PRO A 208 -3.65 42.81 10.42
C PRO A 208 -2.48 41.84 10.26
N GLU A 209 -2.51 40.71 10.97
CA GLU A 209 -1.48 39.66 10.87
C GLU A 209 -1.51 38.97 9.50
N TRP A 210 -2.70 38.83 8.90
CA TRP A 210 -2.89 38.22 7.58
C TRP A 210 -2.47 39.15 6.45
N GLU A 211 -2.73 40.46 6.60
CA GLU A 211 -2.23 41.47 5.67
C GLU A 211 -0.69 41.54 5.70
N GLN A 212 -0.09 41.41 6.88
CA GLN A 212 1.37 41.40 7.04
C GLN A 212 2.00 40.14 6.44
N PHE A 213 1.41 38.97 6.64
CA PHE A 213 1.85 37.72 6.01
C PHE A 213 1.79 37.79 4.48
N LEU A 214 0.69 38.29 3.89
CA LEU A 214 0.61 38.46 2.44
C LEU A 214 1.66 39.42 1.90
N LYS A 215 1.93 40.50 2.63
CA LYS A 215 2.95 41.48 2.24
C LYS A 215 4.35 40.87 2.25
N GLU A 216 4.67 40.09 3.27
CA GLU A 216 5.97 39.42 3.41
C GLU A 216 6.15 38.28 2.37
N ALA A 217 5.06 37.59 2.03
CA ALA A 217 5.05 36.58 0.97
C ALA A 217 5.21 37.17 -0.45
N GLN A 218 4.85 38.43 -0.65
CA GLN A 218 4.97 39.13 -1.94
C GLN A 218 6.35 39.79 -2.13
N GLU A 219 7.10 40.01 -1.05
CA GLU A 219 8.46 40.55 -1.06
C GLU A 219 9.55 39.47 -1.20
N ARG A 220 9.17 38.19 -1.36
CA ARG A 220 10.07 37.03 -1.56
C ARG A 220 10.03 36.54 -3.00
#